data_AF-A0A0F8VVP5-F1
#
_entry.id   AF-A0A0F8VVP5-F1
#
_cell.length_a   1.000
_cell.length_b   1.000
_cell.length_c   1.000
_cell.angle_alpha   90.00
_cell.angle_beta   90.00
_cell.angle_gamma   90.00
#
_symmetry.space_group_name_H-M   'P 1'
#
loop_
_entity.id
_entity.type
_entity.pdbx_description
1 polymer ?
#
loop_
_entity_poly.entity_id
_entity_poly.type
_entity_poly.pdbx_seq_one_letter_code
_entity_poly.pdbx_strand_id
1 'polypeptide(L)'
;GPELKRYVENRYSPGKRDLYAAFILRCLEMTAPSGKLAMVTQQSWMFLRSYVEMRAVDEDKLKDLGTGSFKGLLRDTTIETLAHLGPGAFAEISGEVVNIVLFTLAKAVPSTEHRLTVFRLIGPKSPQEKDRLLRESIKAGD
;
A
#
# COMPACT_ATOMS: atom_id res chain seq x y z
N GLY A 1 -19.26 4.83 -15.17
CA GLY A 1 -19.01 5.61 -13.93
C GLY A 1 -19.78 5.04 -12.73
N PRO A 2 -21.12 5.13 -12.71
CA PRO A 2 -21.93 4.74 -11.54
C PRO A 2 -21.86 3.26 -11.15
N GLU A 3 -21.80 2.36 -12.14
CA GLU A 3 -21.70 0.91 -11.90
C GLU A 3 -20.37 0.52 -11.24
N LEU A 4 -19.24 0.99 -11.77
CA LEU A 4 -17.93 0.76 -11.19
C LEU A 4 -17.84 1.32 -9.76
N LYS A 5 -18.36 2.54 -9.55
CA LYS A 5 -18.41 3.14 -8.22
C LYS A 5 -19.16 2.24 -7.23
N ARG A 6 -20.37 1.80 -7.59
CA ARG A 6 -21.19 0.89 -6.77
C ARG A 6 -20.48 -0.43 -6.52
N TYR A 7 -19.84 -0.99 -7.54
CA TYR A 7 -19.08 -2.22 -7.42
C TYR A 7 -17.94 -2.08 -6.41
N VAL A 8 -17.15 -1.01 -6.50
CA VAL A 8 -16.05 -0.70 -5.58
C VAL A 8 -16.58 -0.45 -4.16
N GLU A 9 -17.66 0.32 -4.01
CA GLU A 9 -18.28 0.58 -2.71
C GLU A 9 -18.77 -0.70 -2.02
N ASN A 10 -19.32 -1.64 -2.79
CA ASN A 10 -19.86 -2.88 -2.25
C ASN A 10 -18.79 -3.94 -1.99
N ARG A 11 -17.75 -4.03 -2.83
CA ARG A 11 -16.73 -5.10 -2.75
C ARG A 11 -15.46 -4.68 -2.04
N TYR A 12 -15.07 -3.41 -2.16
CA TYR A 12 -13.80 -2.87 -1.66
C TYR A 12 -14.03 -1.61 -0.84
N SER A 13 -15.07 -1.61 0.03
CA SER A 13 -15.47 -0.44 0.83
C SER A 13 -14.31 0.24 1.57
N PRO A 14 -13.33 -0.48 2.17
CA PRO A 14 -12.17 0.17 2.80
C PRO A 14 -11.29 0.95 1.82
N GLY A 15 -11.18 0.49 0.56
CA GLY A 15 -10.41 1.11 -0.51
C GLY A 15 -11.23 2.03 -1.43
N LYS A 16 -12.52 2.29 -1.14
CA LYS A 16 -13.45 2.90 -2.12
C LYS A 16 -13.17 4.34 -2.54
N ARG A 17 -12.28 5.02 -1.83
CA ARG A 17 -12.01 6.46 -2.00
C ARG A 17 -11.19 6.75 -3.25
N ASP A 18 -10.41 5.77 -3.72
CA ASP A 18 -9.64 5.85 -4.96
C ASP A 18 -9.54 4.47 -5.59
N LEU A 19 -9.53 4.42 -6.93
CA LEU A 19 -9.46 3.17 -7.66
C LEU A 19 -8.15 2.41 -7.39
N TYR A 20 -7.01 3.09 -7.20
CA TYR A 20 -5.76 2.39 -6.88
C TYR A 20 -5.90 1.59 -5.58
N ALA A 21 -6.63 2.12 -4.60
CA ALA A 21 -6.79 1.47 -3.29
C ALA A 21 -7.70 0.24 -3.39
N ALA A 22 -8.74 0.30 -4.22
CA ALA A 22 -9.53 -0.88 -4.56
C ALA A 22 -8.69 -1.97 -5.26
N PHE A 23 -7.76 -1.57 -6.13
CA PHE A 23 -6.83 -2.51 -6.77
C PHE A 23 -5.86 -3.17 -5.78
N ILE A 24 -5.38 -2.46 -4.74
CA ILE A 24 -4.57 -3.09 -3.69
C ILE A 24 -5.32 -4.26 -3.07
N LEU A 25 -6.59 -4.06 -2.70
CA LEU A 25 -7.42 -5.10 -2.09
C LEU A 25 -7.70 -6.24 -3.07
N ARG A 26 -8.05 -5.93 -4.33
CA ARG A 26 -8.31 -6.95 -5.35
C ARG A 26 -7.07 -7.78 -5.68
N CYS A 27 -5.91 -7.16 -5.88
CA CYS A 27 -4.68 -7.88 -6.14
C CYS A 27 -4.29 -8.76 -4.94
N LEU A 28 -4.54 -8.31 -3.70
CA LEU A 28 -4.32 -9.12 -2.51
C LEU A 28 -5.24 -10.34 -2.45
N GLU A 29 -6.52 -10.21 -2.84
CA GLU A 29 -7.43 -11.37 -2.95
C GLU A 29 -6.89 -12.42 -3.93
N MET A 30 -6.36 -11.97 -5.07
CA MET A 30 -5.79 -12.83 -6.12
C MET A 30 -4.42 -13.41 -5.75
N THR A 31 -3.76 -12.88 -4.73
CA THR A 31 -2.46 -13.38 -4.25
C THR A 31 -2.67 -14.71 -3.51
N ALA A 32 -1.85 -15.72 -3.81
CA ALA A 32 -1.90 -17.01 -3.11
C ALA A 32 -1.57 -16.85 -1.61
N PRO A 33 -2.03 -17.75 -0.72
CA PRO A 33 -1.59 -17.78 0.66
C PRO A 33 -0.05 -17.80 0.75
N SER A 34 0.53 -16.98 1.63
CA SER A 34 1.98 -16.78 1.75
C SER A 34 2.69 -16.25 0.48
N GLY A 35 1.93 -15.93 -0.57
CA GLY A 35 2.42 -15.26 -1.77
C GLY A 35 2.70 -13.78 -1.52
N LYS A 36 3.35 -13.14 -2.50
CA LYS A 36 3.72 -11.73 -2.42
C LYS A 36 3.00 -10.89 -3.47
N LEU A 37 2.68 -9.67 -3.07
CA LEU A 37 2.11 -8.61 -3.91
C LEU A 37 3.05 -7.42 -3.88
N ALA A 38 3.57 -7.01 -5.04
CA ALA A 38 4.33 -5.78 -5.19
C ALA A 38 3.54 -4.79 -6.06
N MET A 39 3.42 -3.55 -5.60
CA MET A 39 2.64 -2.53 -6.32
C MET A 39 3.31 -1.16 -6.28
N VAL A 40 3.01 -0.38 -7.31
CA VAL A 40 3.26 1.07 -7.36
C VAL A 40 1.91 1.77 -7.25
N THR A 41 1.70 2.58 -6.22
CA THR A 41 0.44 3.29 -6.02
C THR A 41 0.67 4.72 -5.53
N GLN A 42 -0.41 5.50 -5.43
CA GLN A 42 -0.31 6.72 -4.63
C GLN A 42 -0.10 6.38 -3.15
N GLN A 43 0.50 7.30 -2.40
CA GLN A 43 0.83 7.13 -0.97
C GLN A 43 -0.32 7.46 0.00
N SER A 44 -1.43 8.02 -0.50
CA SER A 44 -2.47 8.58 0.35
C SER A 44 -3.14 7.54 1.27
N TRP A 45 -3.14 6.26 0.90
CA TRP A 45 -3.60 5.15 1.73
C TRP A 45 -2.81 4.99 3.03
N MET A 46 -1.56 5.45 3.09
CA MET A 46 -0.74 5.37 4.31
C MET A 46 -1.15 6.43 5.34
N PHE A 47 -1.70 7.57 4.91
CA PHE A 47 -1.83 8.76 5.77
C PHE A 47 -3.27 9.26 5.96
N LEU A 48 -4.12 9.19 4.93
CA LEU A 48 -5.44 9.80 5.02
C LEU A 48 -6.36 9.00 5.96
N ARG A 49 -7.17 9.73 6.74
CA ARG A 49 -8.16 9.14 7.67
C ARG A 49 -9.19 8.28 6.96
N SER A 50 -9.50 8.59 5.70
CA SER A 50 -10.45 7.85 4.89
C SER A 50 -10.04 6.40 4.60
N TYR A 51 -8.79 6.04 4.87
CA TYR A 51 -8.22 4.70 4.69
C TYR A 51 -7.85 4.01 6.01
N VAL A 52 -8.33 4.50 7.16
CA VAL A 52 -8.06 3.87 8.48
C VAL A 52 -8.46 2.39 8.45
N GLU A 53 -9.71 2.07 8.08
CA GLU A 53 -10.21 0.69 7.99
C GLU A 53 -9.45 -0.17 6.97
N MET A 54 -8.89 0.45 5.93
CA MET A 54 -8.06 -0.26 4.95
C MET A 54 -6.72 -0.66 5.56
N ARG A 55 -6.11 0.21 6.37
CA ARG A 55 -4.86 -0.10 7.07
C ARG A 55 -5.10 -1.09 8.20
N ALA A 56 -6.06 -0.78 9.06
CA ALA A 56 -6.33 -1.49 10.30
C ALA A 56 -7.76 -1.13 10.78
N VAL A 57 -8.67 -2.10 10.77
CA VAL A 57 -10.01 -1.97 11.38
C VAL A 57 -9.91 -1.68 12.88
N ASP A 58 -10.78 -0.83 13.43
CA ASP A 58 -10.77 -0.53 14.87
C ASP A 58 -11.08 -1.76 15.74
N GLU A 59 -10.45 -1.87 16.92
CA GLU A 59 -10.60 -3.01 17.83
C GLU A 59 -12.06 -3.31 18.22
N ASP A 60 -12.89 -2.28 18.37
CA ASP A 60 -14.30 -2.47 18.68
C ASP A 60 -15.07 -3.11 17.52
N LYS A 61 -14.75 -2.75 16.27
CA LYS A 61 -15.36 -3.37 15.08
C LYS A 61 -14.82 -4.76 14.80
N LEU A 62 -13.58 -5.06 15.22
CA LEU A 62 -13.01 -6.40 15.11
C LEU A 62 -13.82 -7.44 15.89
N LYS A 63 -14.42 -7.06 17.02
CA LYS A 63 -15.26 -7.96 17.84
C LYS A 63 -16.51 -8.43 17.10
N ASP A 64 -17.03 -7.59 16.21
CA ASP A 64 -18.25 -7.86 15.44
C ASP A 64 -17.94 -8.49 14.06
N LEU A 65 -16.67 -8.60 13.67
CA LEU A 65 -16.28 -9.13 12.36
C LEU A 65 -16.38 -10.65 12.32
N GLY A 66 -17.05 -11.16 11.29
CA GLY A 66 -17.14 -12.59 11.01
C GLY A 66 -15.76 -13.20 10.69
N THR A 67 -15.60 -14.48 10.99
CA THR A 67 -14.39 -15.24 10.64
C THR A 67 -14.11 -15.14 9.14
N GLY A 68 -12.86 -14.89 8.77
CA GLY A 68 -12.45 -14.72 7.37
C GLY A 68 -12.70 -13.33 6.78
N SER A 69 -13.25 -12.38 7.56
CA SER A 69 -13.41 -10.99 7.11
C SER A 69 -12.07 -10.25 7.10
N PHE A 70 -11.94 -9.28 6.19
CA PHE A 70 -10.77 -8.41 6.11
C PHE A 70 -10.65 -7.48 7.32
N LYS A 71 -9.48 -7.47 7.98
CA LYS A 71 -9.19 -6.73 9.23
C LYS A 71 -8.25 -5.55 9.02
N GLY A 72 -7.85 -5.32 7.77
CA GLY A 72 -6.88 -4.30 7.38
C GLY A 72 -5.56 -4.90 6.91
N LEU A 73 -4.85 -4.18 6.04
CA LEU A 73 -3.57 -4.60 5.48
C LEU A 73 -2.54 -4.93 6.57
N LEU A 74 -2.49 -4.15 7.65
CA LEU A 74 -1.52 -4.34 8.74
C LEU A 74 -1.81 -5.56 9.62
N ARG A 75 -3.01 -6.14 9.53
CA ARG A 75 -3.40 -7.32 10.31
C ARG A 75 -3.40 -8.60 9.50
N ASP A 76 -3.79 -8.52 8.23
CA ASP A 76 -3.92 -9.68 7.35
C ASP A 76 -2.70 -9.90 6.45
N THR A 77 -1.78 -8.93 6.39
CA THR A 77 -0.58 -8.99 5.56
C THR A 77 0.66 -8.51 6.30
N THR A 78 1.81 -8.91 5.79
CA THR A 78 3.12 -8.51 6.27
C THR A 78 3.74 -7.54 5.27
N ILE A 79 3.92 -6.27 5.65
CA ILE A 79 4.65 -5.31 4.81
C ILE A 79 6.14 -5.62 4.91
N GLU A 80 6.76 -6.04 3.81
CA GLU A 80 8.19 -6.37 3.79
C GLU A 80 9.04 -5.15 3.45
N THR A 81 8.67 -4.44 2.38
CA THR A 81 9.43 -3.30 1.86
C THR A 81 8.51 -2.15 1.49
N LEU A 82 9.00 -0.92 1.69
CA LEU A 82 8.34 0.33 1.33
C LEU A 82 9.36 1.32 0.78
N ALA A 83 9.24 1.75 -0.47
CA ALA A 83 9.97 2.90 -1.01
C ALA A 83 9.01 4.08 -1.17
N HIS A 84 9.12 5.04 -0.25
CA HIS A 84 8.32 6.27 -0.25
C HIS A 84 9.01 7.30 -1.16
N LEU A 85 8.57 7.33 -2.42
CA LEU A 85 9.17 8.19 -3.44
C LEU A 85 8.60 9.61 -3.42
N GLY A 86 7.31 9.79 -3.07
CA GLY A 86 6.66 11.09 -3.09
C GLY A 86 6.50 11.64 -4.51
N PRO A 87 6.50 12.98 -4.71
CA PRO A 87 6.32 13.60 -6.01
C PRO A 87 7.57 13.46 -6.89
N GLY A 88 7.39 13.62 -8.20
CA GLY A 88 8.51 13.58 -9.16
C GLY A 88 9.15 12.18 -9.30
N ALA A 89 8.39 11.12 -9.00
CA ALA A 89 8.85 9.74 -9.16
C ALA A 89 8.87 9.25 -10.61
N PHE A 90 8.05 9.85 -11.48
CA PHE A 90 7.96 9.52 -12.91
C PHE A 90 8.11 10.79 -13.74
N ALA A 91 8.93 10.73 -14.80
CA ALA A 91 9.22 11.89 -15.65
C ALA A 91 8.01 12.32 -16.50
N GLU A 92 7.17 11.37 -16.88
CA GLU A 92 6.02 11.54 -17.78
C GLU A 92 4.80 12.16 -17.09
N ILE A 93 4.81 12.19 -15.75
CA ILE A 93 3.72 12.73 -14.94
C ILE A 93 4.19 14.08 -14.38
N SER A 94 3.86 15.17 -15.06
CA SER A 94 4.25 16.52 -14.61
C SER A 94 3.37 17.01 -13.46
N GLY A 95 3.99 17.46 -12.37
CA GLY A 95 3.34 18.17 -11.27
C GLY A 95 3.28 17.39 -9.94
N GLU A 96 3.10 18.11 -8.84
CA GLU A 96 3.01 17.57 -7.46
C GLU A 96 1.73 16.75 -7.19
N VAL A 97 0.93 16.46 -8.22
CA VAL A 97 -0.37 15.81 -8.09
C VAL A 97 -0.22 14.32 -7.75
N VAL A 98 0.87 13.67 -8.17
CA VAL A 98 1.05 12.23 -7.97
C VAL A 98 2.18 11.96 -6.99
N ASN A 99 1.82 11.46 -5.82
CA ASN A 99 2.75 11.13 -4.75
C ASN A 99 2.85 9.62 -4.60
N ILE A 100 4.02 9.05 -4.91
CA ILE A 100 4.18 7.61 -5.16
C ILE A 100 4.78 6.86 -3.97
N VAL A 101 4.29 5.65 -3.76
CA VAL A 101 4.93 4.63 -2.94
C VAL A 101 5.03 3.31 -3.70
N LEU A 102 6.17 2.63 -3.56
CA LEU A 102 6.33 1.23 -3.96
C LEU A 102 6.33 0.40 -2.69
N PHE A 103 5.68 -0.76 -2.72
CA PHE A 103 5.68 -1.64 -1.56
C PHE A 103 5.53 -3.10 -1.95
N THR A 104 5.99 -3.97 -1.05
CA THR A 104 5.75 -5.42 -1.11
C THR A 104 4.99 -5.88 0.12
N LEU A 105 3.89 -6.59 -0.09
CA LEU A 105 3.13 -7.29 0.94
C LEU A 105 3.33 -8.79 0.77
N ALA A 106 3.59 -9.52 1.84
CA ALA A 106 3.34 -10.95 1.90
C ALA A 106 1.92 -11.20 2.45
N LYS A 107 1.15 -12.07 1.81
CA LYS A 107 -0.19 -12.49 2.26
C LYS A 107 -0.10 -13.49 3.41
N ALA A 108 0.43 -13.00 4.53
CA ALA A 108 0.60 -13.71 5.78
C ALA A 108 0.49 -12.72 6.93
N VAL A 109 -0.06 -13.17 8.05
CA VAL A 109 -0.14 -12.37 9.30
C VAL A 109 1.28 -12.10 9.81
N PRO A 110 1.61 -10.85 10.18
CA PRO A 110 2.95 -10.53 10.67
C PRO A 110 3.19 -11.15 12.05
N SER A 111 4.41 -11.62 12.29
CA SER A 111 4.85 -12.04 13.63
C SER A 111 5.13 -10.83 14.52
N THR A 112 5.23 -11.05 15.84
CA THR A 112 5.61 -9.99 16.80
C THR A 112 7.03 -9.48 16.58
N GLU A 113 7.90 -10.31 16.02
CA GLU A 113 9.28 -9.97 15.67
C GLU A 113 9.43 -9.43 14.24
N HIS A 114 8.31 -9.19 13.54
CA HIS A 114 8.36 -8.67 12.18
C HIS A 114 9.14 -7.34 12.12
N ARG A 115 9.95 -7.20 11.07
CA ARG A 115 10.71 -5.99 10.73
C ARG A 115 10.49 -5.69 9.25
N LEU A 116 10.47 -4.41 8.90
CA LEU A 116 10.23 -3.97 7.54
C LEU A 116 11.29 -2.97 7.11
N THR A 117 11.63 -2.97 5.82
CA THR A 117 12.66 -2.09 5.26
C THR A 117 11.98 -0.90 4.56
N VAL A 118 12.35 0.32 4.96
CA VAL A 118 11.78 1.56 4.39
C VAL A 118 12.87 2.42 3.77
N PHE A 119 12.67 2.80 2.51
CA PHE A 119 13.46 3.81 1.81
C PHE A 119 12.66 5.10 1.72
N ARG A 120 13.12 6.16 2.41
CA ARG A 120 12.48 7.48 2.35
C ARG A 120 13.19 8.36 1.31
N LEU A 121 12.61 8.45 0.12
CA LEU A 121 13.19 9.12 -1.05
C LEU A 121 12.34 10.32 -1.51
N ILE A 122 11.72 11.01 -0.57
CA ILE A 122 10.87 12.18 -0.85
C ILE A 122 11.67 13.48 -1.04
N GLY A 123 12.93 13.54 -0.58
CA GLY A 123 13.81 14.70 -0.74
C GLY A 123 14.36 14.90 -2.16
N PRO A 124 14.85 13.84 -2.83
CA PRO A 124 15.31 13.90 -4.22
C PRO A 124 14.24 14.43 -5.17
N LYS A 125 14.64 15.27 -6.13
CA LYS A 125 13.69 16.02 -6.99
C LYS A 125 13.48 15.42 -8.37
N SER A 126 14.35 14.51 -8.81
CA SER A 126 14.23 13.88 -10.11
C SER A 126 14.02 12.36 -9.98
N PRO A 127 13.33 11.73 -10.94
CA PRO A 127 13.25 10.27 -11.03
C PRO A 127 14.63 9.62 -11.04
N GLN A 128 15.61 10.23 -11.72
CA GLN A 128 16.97 9.70 -11.83
C GLN A 128 17.70 9.71 -10.48
N GLU A 129 17.53 10.78 -9.70
CA GLU A 129 18.13 10.87 -8.37
C GLU A 129 17.48 9.87 -7.40
N LYS A 130 16.16 9.69 -7.48
CA LYS A 130 15.43 8.67 -6.70
C LYS A 130 15.87 7.25 -7.06
N ASP A 131 15.99 6.92 -8.34
CA ASP A 131 16.48 5.60 -8.80
C ASP A 131 17.89 5.33 -8.29
N ARG A 132 18.81 6.27 -8.47
CA ARG A 132 20.20 6.15 -8.01
C ARG A 132 20.27 5.91 -6.50
N LEU A 133 19.61 6.75 -5.71
CA LEU A 133 19.62 6.65 -4.24
C LEU A 133 18.93 5.37 -3.73
N LEU A 134 17.86 4.93 -4.39
CA LEU A 134 17.22 3.66 -4.05
C LEU A 134 18.19 2.50 -4.26
N ARG A 135 18.86 2.44 -5.41
CA ARG A 135 19.85 1.38 -5.72
C ARG A 135 21.04 1.39 -4.78
N GLU A 136 21.54 2.57 -4.42
CA GLU A 136 22.63 2.72 -3.44
C GLU A 136 22.19 2.25 -2.05
N SER A 137 20.97 2.60 -1.63
CA SER A 137 20.43 2.21 -0.32
C SER A 137 20.21 0.70 -0.21
N ILE A 138 19.81 0.04 -1.30
CA ILE A 138 19.65 -1.43 -1.33
C ILE A 138 21.02 -2.09 -1.12
N LYS A 139 22.07 -1.63 -1.80
CA LYS A 139 23.42 -2.20 -1.68
C LYS A 139 24.07 -1.98 -0.31
N ALA A 140 23.70 -0.91 0.39
CA ALA A 140 24.25 -0.60 1.71
C ALA A 140 23.57 -1.38 2.86
N GLY A 141 22.45 -2.05 2.57
CA GLY A 141 21.68 -2.83 3.55
C GLY A 141 21.93 -4.34 3.54
N ASP A 142 22.75 -4.82 2.59
CA ASP A 142 23.32 -6.18 2.55
C ASP A 142 24.68 -6.22 3.27
#